data_AF-A0A376VTM5-F1
#
_entry.id   AF-A0A376VTM5-F1
#
_cell.length_a   1.000
_cell.length_b   1.000
_cell.length_c   1.000
_cell.angle_alpha   90.00
_cell.angle_beta   90.00
_cell.angle_gamma   90.00
#
_symmetry.space_group_name_H-M   'P 1'
#
loop_
_entity.id
_entity.type
_entity.pdbx_description
1 polymer ?
#
loop_
_entity_poly.entity_id
_entity_poly.type
_entity_poly.pdbx_seq_one_letter_code
_entity_poly.pdbx_strand_id
1 'polypeptide(L)'
;MDGEGGWLLPGLIELHTDNLDKFFTPRPKVDWPAHSAMSSHDALMVASGITTVLDAVAIGDVRDGGDRLENLEKMINAIEETQKRGVNRAEHRLHLRCELPHHTTLPLFEKLVQREPVTLVSLMDHSPGQRQFANREKYREYYQGKYSPHRCADAAVRRRAIGARRTLVAAKSRNHRRNVPRATHCARQPR
;
A
#
# COMPACT_ATOMS: atom_id res chain seq x y z
N MET A 1 35.97 -2.55 -11.23
CA MET A 1 35.20 -2.22 -12.44
C MET A 1 35.83 -0.98 -13.04
N ASP A 2 36.05 -0.98 -14.36
CA ASP A 2 36.38 0.22 -15.12
C ASP A 2 35.07 0.89 -15.52
N GLY A 3 34.94 2.20 -15.30
CA GLY A 3 33.72 2.95 -15.54
C GLY A 3 33.58 3.45 -16.98
N GLU A 4 34.64 3.38 -17.80
CA GLU A 4 34.66 3.82 -19.21
C GLU A 4 34.05 5.22 -19.44
N GLY A 5 34.28 6.16 -18.50
CA GLY A 5 33.73 7.52 -18.55
C GLY A 5 32.26 7.65 -18.12
N GLY A 6 31.67 6.56 -17.62
CA GLY A 6 30.33 6.52 -17.05
C GLY A 6 30.21 7.16 -15.66
N TRP A 7 28.97 7.42 -15.25
CA TRP A 7 28.66 8.02 -13.96
C TRP A 7 28.45 6.95 -12.89
N LEU A 8 29.20 7.05 -11.80
CA LEU A 8 28.93 6.29 -10.59
C LEU A 8 27.94 7.07 -9.72
N LEU A 9 26.72 6.53 -9.59
CA LEU A 9 25.67 7.10 -8.77
C LEU A 9 25.46 6.23 -7.52
N PRO A 10 25.01 6.82 -6.40
CA PRO A 10 24.48 6.02 -5.30
C PRO A 10 23.27 5.21 -5.79
N GLY A 11 23.07 4.04 -5.21
CA GLY A 11 21.91 3.21 -5.51
C GLY A 11 20.59 3.94 -5.23
N LEU A 12 19.63 3.76 -6.13
CA LEU A 12 18.34 4.44 -6.03
C LEU A 12 17.48 3.83 -4.93
N ILE A 13 16.69 4.68 -4.28
CA ILE A 13 15.71 4.28 -3.26
C ILE A 13 14.31 4.46 -3.84
N GLU A 14 13.62 3.35 -4.10
CA GLU A 14 12.23 3.36 -4.54
C GLU A 14 11.31 3.41 -3.31
N LEU A 15 10.61 4.53 -3.13
CA LEU A 15 9.77 4.75 -1.96
C LEU A 15 8.36 4.15 -2.13
N HIS A 16 7.94 3.87 -3.36
CA HIS A 16 6.58 3.44 -3.64
C HIS A 16 6.47 2.60 -4.91
N THR A 17 6.40 1.28 -4.73
CA THR A 17 6.06 0.35 -5.82
C THR A 17 4.91 -0.55 -5.42
N ASP A 18 3.86 -0.59 -6.24
CA ASP A 18 2.77 -1.58 -6.15
C ASP A 18 2.96 -2.74 -7.13
N ASN A 19 4.18 -2.88 -7.66
CA ASN A 19 4.48 -3.88 -8.69
C ASN A 19 4.59 -5.30 -8.14
N LEU A 20 4.87 -5.45 -6.84
CA LEU A 20 5.06 -6.75 -6.19
C LEU A 20 3.86 -7.69 -6.38
N ASP A 21 2.64 -7.17 -6.22
CA ASP A 21 1.39 -7.92 -6.38
C ASP A 21 1.33 -8.65 -7.73
N LYS A 22 1.87 -8.04 -8.80
CA LYS A 22 1.87 -8.61 -10.14
C LYS A 22 2.83 -9.80 -10.28
N PHE A 23 3.84 -9.93 -9.43
CA PHE A 23 4.71 -11.10 -9.42
C PHE A 23 4.08 -12.28 -8.69
N PHE A 24 3.26 -12.01 -7.68
CA PHE A 24 2.52 -13.05 -6.93
C PHE A 24 1.27 -13.52 -7.68
N THR A 25 0.60 -12.60 -8.38
CA THR A 25 -0.58 -12.88 -9.21
C THR A 25 -0.36 -12.36 -10.63
N PRO A 26 0.52 -13.00 -11.43
CA PRO A 26 0.87 -12.53 -12.77
C PRO A 26 -0.32 -12.53 -13.74
N ARG A 27 -1.28 -13.42 -13.50
CA ARG A 27 -2.58 -13.43 -14.18
C ARG A 27 -3.69 -13.73 -13.17
N PRO A 28 -4.94 -13.30 -13.47
CA PRO A 28 -6.08 -13.62 -12.60
C PRO A 28 -6.16 -15.11 -12.30
N LYS A 29 -6.37 -15.46 -11.02
CA LYS A 29 -6.48 -16.84 -10.50
C LYS A 29 -5.20 -17.69 -10.55
N VAL A 30 -4.05 -17.10 -10.88
CA VAL A 30 -2.75 -17.78 -10.80
C VAL A 30 -2.04 -17.33 -9.54
N ASP A 31 -1.79 -18.26 -8.64
CA ASP A 31 -0.95 -18.02 -7.45
C ASP A 31 0.46 -18.53 -7.71
N TRP A 32 1.43 -17.62 -7.83
CA TRP A 32 2.82 -17.97 -8.10
C TRP A 32 3.57 -18.26 -6.78
N PRO A 33 4.60 -19.14 -6.76
CA PRO A 33 5.40 -19.38 -5.57
C PRO A 33 6.07 -18.11 -5.05
N ALA A 34 5.94 -17.85 -3.75
CA ALA A 34 6.33 -16.58 -3.12
C ALA A 34 7.81 -16.22 -3.30
N HIS A 35 8.71 -17.19 -3.11
CA HIS A 35 10.15 -16.96 -3.29
C HIS A 35 10.53 -16.69 -4.75
N SER A 36 9.87 -17.35 -5.69
CA SER A 36 10.10 -17.13 -7.12
C SER A 36 9.60 -15.75 -7.55
N ALA A 37 8.44 -15.32 -7.02
CA ALA A 37 7.92 -13.97 -7.21
C ALA A 37 8.88 -12.92 -6.65
N MET A 38 9.35 -13.09 -5.41
CA MET A 38 10.33 -12.19 -4.79
C MET A 38 11.65 -12.12 -5.56
N SER A 39 12.20 -13.26 -5.98
CA SER A 39 13.45 -13.29 -6.75
C SER A 39 13.34 -12.55 -8.08
N SER A 40 12.19 -12.68 -8.75
CA SER A 40 11.93 -11.97 -10.01
C SER A 40 11.77 -10.47 -9.81
N HIS A 41 11.11 -10.06 -8.72
CA HIS A 41 10.96 -8.66 -8.33
C HIS A 41 12.30 -8.03 -7.94
N ASP A 42 13.09 -8.69 -7.08
CA ASP A 42 14.45 -8.27 -6.69
C ASP A 42 15.36 -8.06 -7.92
N ALA A 43 15.33 -9.01 -8.86
CA ALA A 43 16.09 -8.91 -10.10
C ALA A 43 15.68 -7.67 -10.92
N LEU A 44 14.39 -7.36 -10.99
CA LEU A 44 13.89 -6.17 -11.69
C LEU A 44 14.35 -4.88 -11.00
N MET A 45 14.31 -4.81 -9.66
CA MET A 45 14.75 -3.64 -8.92
C MET A 45 16.24 -3.37 -9.15
N VAL A 46 17.09 -4.39 -9.00
CA VAL A 46 18.54 -4.23 -9.18
C VAL A 46 18.90 -3.92 -10.63
N ALA A 47 18.24 -4.53 -11.61
CA ALA A 47 18.44 -4.19 -13.02
C ALA A 47 18.11 -2.73 -13.35
N SER A 48 17.27 -2.09 -12.54
CA SER A 48 16.89 -0.68 -12.67
C SER A 48 17.80 0.27 -11.88
N GLY A 49 18.85 -0.24 -11.23
CA GLY A 49 19.75 0.55 -10.37
C GLY A 49 19.16 0.87 -8.98
N ILE A 50 18.06 0.21 -8.60
CA ILE A 50 17.43 0.37 -7.29
C ILE A 50 18.08 -0.60 -6.31
N THR A 51 18.63 -0.06 -5.22
CA THR A 51 19.28 -0.86 -4.16
C THR A 51 18.44 -0.96 -2.90
N THR A 52 17.44 -0.10 -2.73
CA THR A 52 16.50 -0.14 -1.62
C THR A 52 15.09 0.11 -2.14
N VAL A 53 14.13 -0.72 -1.74
CA VAL A 53 12.74 -0.62 -2.18
C VAL A 53 11.79 -0.70 -1.00
N LEU A 54 10.77 0.14 -1.02
CA LEU A 54 9.65 0.13 -0.10
C LEU A 54 8.44 -0.45 -0.83
N ASP A 55 8.26 -1.76 -0.71
CA ASP A 55 7.17 -2.51 -1.35
C ASP A 55 5.82 -2.09 -0.76
N ALA A 56 5.00 -1.48 -1.61
CA ALA A 56 3.78 -0.80 -1.19
C ALA A 56 2.58 -1.74 -1.22
N VAL A 57 2.14 -2.18 -0.04
CA VAL A 57 1.01 -3.11 0.12
C VAL A 57 -0.24 -2.38 0.61
N ALA A 58 -1.36 -2.60 -0.07
CA ALA A 58 -2.64 -2.01 0.30
C ALA A 58 -3.33 -2.80 1.41
N ILE A 59 -3.76 -2.12 2.47
CA ILE A 59 -4.53 -2.70 3.57
C ILE A 59 -5.88 -1.98 3.68
N GLY A 60 -6.96 -2.77 3.73
CA GLY A 60 -8.32 -2.23 3.77
C GLY A 60 -8.98 -2.01 2.40
N ASP A 61 -8.58 -2.72 1.36
CA ASP A 61 -9.33 -2.74 0.09
C ASP A 61 -9.87 -4.17 -0.13
N VAL A 62 -10.84 -4.60 0.68
CA VAL A 62 -11.49 -5.90 0.43
C VAL A 62 -12.70 -5.63 -0.46
N ARG A 63 -12.45 -5.50 -1.77
CA ARG A 63 -13.48 -5.84 -2.75
C ARG A 63 -13.63 -7.36 -2.70
N ASP A 64 -14.61 -7.83 -1.91
CA ASP A 64 -15.14 -9.19 -1.85
C ASP A 64 -14.17 -10.34 -2.22
N GLY A 65 -13.48 -10.92 -1.23
CA GLY A 65 -12.74 -12.19 -1.40
C GLY A 65 -11.69 -12.45 -0.32
N GLY A 66 -11.69 -13.65 0.27
CA GLY A 66 -10.71 -14.09 1.29
C GLY A 66 -9.27 -14.16 0.77
N ASP A 67 -9.10 -14.47 -0.52
CA ASP A 67 -7.81 -14.66 -1.20
C ASP A 67 -6.86 -13.46 -1.06
N ARG A 68 -7.39 -12.23 -0.95
CA ARG A 68 -6.55 -11.03 -0.89
C ARG A 68 -5.83 -10.88 0.45
N LEU A 69 -6.42 -11.34 1.56
CA LEU A 69 -5.76 -11.28 2.87
C LEU A 69 -4.67 -12.34 2.98
N GLU A 70 -4.94 -13.55 2.50
CA GLU A 70 -3.94 -14.62 2.45
C GLU A 70 -2.76 -14.23 1.56
N ASN A 71 -3.04 -13.63 0.39
CA ASN A 71 -2.00 -13.10 -0.48
C ASN A 71 -1.19 -11.99 0.17
N LEU A 72 -1.84 -11.06 0.89
CA LEU A 72 -1.14 -10.00 1.64
C LEU A 72 -0.16 -10.59 2.66
N GLU A 73 -0.59 -11.57 3.46
CA GLU A 73 0.28 -12.21 4.44
C GLU A 73 1.41 -12.98 3.77
N LYS A 74 1.11 -13.70 2.68
CA LYS A 74 2.09 -14.42 1.87
C LYS A 74 3.18 -13.48 1.35
N MET A 75 2.82 -12.32 0.81
CA MET A 75 3.77 -11.32 0.31
C MET A 75 4.64 -10.73 1.42
N ILE A 76 4.02 -10.30 2.53
CA ILE A 76 4.74 -9.72 3.67
C ILE A 76 5.72 -10.73 4.26
N ASN A 77 5.29 -11.98 4.45
CA ASN A 77 6.15 -13.04 4.96
C ASN A 77 7.29 -13.35 3.99
N ALA A 78 7.03 -13.34 2.67
CA ALA A 78 8.07 -13.57 1.67
C ALA A 78 9.15 -12.49 1.70
N ILE A 79 8.77 -11.21 1.79
CA ILE A 79 9.71 -10.10 1.96
C ILE A 79 10.52 -10.31 3.24
N GLU A 80 9.84 -10.52 4.38
CA GLU A 80 10.49 -10.64 5.68
C GLU A 80 11.47 -11.83 5.72
N GLU A 81 11.08 -12.99 5.19
CA GLU A 81 11.91 -14.19 5.19
C GLU A 81 13.10 -14.06 4.24
N THR A 82 12.88 -13.60 3.00
CA THR A 82 13.96 -13.46 2.01
C THR A 82 14.99 -12.41 2.44
N GLN A 83 14.54 -11.32 3.06
CA GLN A 83 15.43 -10.30 3.64
C GLN A 83 16.25 -10.88 4.79
N LYS A 84 15.62 -11.60 5.73
CA LYS A 84 16.32 -12.25 6.86
C LYS A 84 17.32 -13.32 6.42
N ARG A 85 17.02 -14.03 5.34
CA ARG A 85 17.90 -15.06 4.78
C ARG A 85 19.06 -14.47 3.96
N GLY A 86 19.04 -13.18 3.67
CA GLY A 86 20.09 -12.52 2.87
C GLY A 86 20.13 -13.00 1.42
N VAL A 87 18.99 -13.44 0.87
CA VAL A 87 18.92 -13.93 -0.52
C VAL A 87 18.53 -12.84 -1.53
N ASN A 88 18.03 -11.70 -1.04
CA ASN A 88 17.75 -10.53 -1.86
C ASN A 88 19.04 -9.76 -2.13
N ARG A 89 19.14 -9.17 -3.32
CA ARG A 89 20.25 -8.29 -3.71
C ARG A 89 19.96 -6.85 -3.30
N ALA A 90 18.72 -6.40 -3.44
CA ALA A 90 18.25 -5.13 -2.92
C ALA A 90 17.76 -5.26 -1.47
N GLU A 91 17.73 -4.14 -0.75
CA GLU A 91 17.11 -4.06 0.56
C GLU A 91 15.60 -3.84 0.41
N HIS A 92 14.80 -4.84 0.77
CA HIS A 92 13.35 -4.75 0.75
C HIS A 92 12.78 -4.33 2.10
N ARG A 93 12.01 -3.24 2.07
CA ARG A 93 11.24 -2.68 3.19
C ARG A 93 9.76 -2.64 2.79
N LEU A 94 8.88 -2.42 3.76
CA LEU A 94 7.44 -2.35 3.55
C LEU A 94 6.89 -0.93 3.67
N HIS A 95 6.01 -0.59 2.73
CA HIS A 95 5.18 0.59 2.74
C HIS A 95 3.69 0.20 2.90
N LEU A 96 3.12 0.42 4.08
CA LEU A 96 1.70 0.13 4.32
C LEU A 96 0.81 1.26 3.79
N ARG A 97 -0.01 0.96 2.79
CA ARG A 97 -1.02 1.89 2.25
C ARG A 97 -2.37 1.62 2.91
N CYS A 98 -2.74 2.46 3.87
CA CYS A 98 -3.94 2.29 4.70
C CYS A 98 -5.17 2.94 4.05
N GLU A 99 -6.14 2.13 3.64
CA GLU A 99 -7.42 2.56 3.10
C GLU A 99 -8.38 2.97 4.22
N LEU A 100 -8.36 4.23 4.60
CA LEU A 100 -9.15 4.74 5.71
C LEU A 100 -10.68 4.51 5.62
N PRO A 101 -11.33 4.46 4.44
CA PRO A 101 -12.77 4.19 4.35
C PRO A 101 -13.17 2.81 4.86
N HIS A 102 -12.26 1.83 4.81
CA HIS A 102 -12.56 0.45 5.12
C HIS A 102 -12.44 0.14 6.62
N HIS A 103 -13.31 -0.74 7.11
CA HIS A 103 -13.43 -1.03 8.54
C HIS A 103 -12.31 -1.94 9.05
N THR A 104 -11.78 -2.84 8.21
CA THR A 104 -10.67 -3.75 8.57
C THR A 104 -9.29 -3.09 8.59
N THR A 105 -9.16 -1.86 8.10
CA THR A 105 -7.87 -1.16 7.95
C THR A 105 -7.14 -1.00 9.27
N LEU A 106 -7.84 -0.58 10.32
CA LEU A 106 -7.21 -0.36 11.63
C LEU A 106 -6.74 -1.67 12.28
N PRO A 107 -7.56 -2.73 12.36
CA PRO A 107 -7.10 -4.04 12.84
C PRO A 107 -5.90 -4.59 12.07
N LEU A 108 -5.93 -4.53 10.73
CA LEU A 108 -4.81 -5.01 9.90
C LEU A 108 -3.55 -4.16 10.09
N PHE A 109 -3.71 -2.84 10.18
CA PHE A 109 -2.61 -1.94 10.47
C PHE A 109 -1.95 -2.28 11.81
N GLU A 110 -2.73 -2.51 12.87
CA GLU A 110 -2.20 -2.86 14.19
C GLU A 110 -1.43 -4.18 14.19
N LYS A 111 -1.90 -5.17 13.41
CA LYS A 111 -1.21 -6.46 13.24
C LYS A 111 0.10 -6.30 12.48
N LEU A 112 0.15 -5.43 11.47
CA LEU A 112 1.26 -5.36 10.53
C LEU A 112 2.32 -4.31 10.88
N VAL A 113 1.94 -3.19 11.52
CA VAL A 113 2.87 -2.09 11.83
C VAL A 113 4.04 -2.50 12.74
N GLN A 114 3.89 -3.61 13.47
CA GLN A 114 4.94 -4.13 14.35
C GLN A 114 5.99 -4.99 13.62
N ARG A 115 5.75 -5.33 12.34
CA ARG A 115 6.69 -6.11 11.53
C ARG A 115 7.94 -5.29 11.25
N GLU A 116 9.10 -5.93 11.40
CA GLU A 116 10.42 -5.34 11.21
C GLU A 116 10.57 -4.58 9.87
N PRO A 117 10.15 -5.12 8.71
CA PRO A 117 10.34 -4.42 7.43
C PRO A 117 9.51 -3.14 7.27
N VAL A 118 8.48 -2.91 8.09
CA VAL A 118 7.59 -1.73 7.92
C VAL A 118 8.32 -0.44 8.21
N THR A 119 8.49 0.36 7.16
CA THR A 119 9.32 1.58 7.15
C THR A 119 8.52 2.82 6.77
N LEU A 120 7.41 2.68 6.06
CA LEU A 120 6.57 3.81 5.67
C LEU A 120 5.09 3.47 5.79
N VAL A 121 4.27 4.45 6.18
CA VAL A 121 2.82 4.31 6.20
C VAL A 121 2.19 5.44 5.39
N SER A 122 1.40 5.11 4.38
CA SER A 122 0.53 6.07 3.71
C SER A 122 -0.90 5.95 4.15
N LEU A 123 -1.56 7.09 4.33
CA LEU A 123 -2.99 7.15 4.55
C LEU A 123 -3.69 7.50 3.24
N MET A 124 -4.57 6.63 2.80
CA MET A 124 -5.37 6.80 1.61
C MET A 124 -6.82 7.03 2.01
N ASP A 125 -7.41 8.07 1.43
CA ASP A 125 -8.77 8.49 1.73
C ASP A 125 -9.49 8.68 0.40
N HIS A 126 -9.98 7.57 -0.14
CA HIS A 126 -10.87 7.56 -1.30
C HIS A 126 -12.33 7.82 -0.91
N SER A 127 -12.56 8.40 0.27
CA SER A 127 -13.91 8.73 0.71
C SER A 127 -14.49 9.82 -0.17
N PRO A 128 -15.76 9.67 -0.56
CA PRO A 128 -16.42 10.65 -1.40
C PRO A 128 -16.48 12.03 -0.71
N GLY A 129 -16.16 13.09 -1.45
CA GLY A 129 -16.23 14.48 -0.95
C GLY A 129 -14.90 15.07 -0.46
N GLN A 130 -13.79 14.33 -0.48
CA GLN A 130 -12.44 14.91 -0.38
C GLN A 130 -11.95 15.35 -1.77
N ARG A 131 -12.19 16.62 -2.14
CA ARG A 131 -11.68 17.32 -3.34
C ARG A 131 -11.86 16.61 -4.71
N GLN A 132 -12.49 15.44 -4.80
CA GLN A 132 -12.71 14.69 -6.05
C GLN A 132 -13.94 15.17 -6.84
N PHE A 133 -14.86 15.88 -6.21
CA PHE A 133 -15.95 16.55 -6.90
C PHE A 133 -15.97 18.00 -6.46
N ALA A 134 -15.54 18.92 -7.33
CA ALA A 134 -15.75 20.34 -7.12
C ALA A 134 -17.26 20.68 -7.13
N ASN A 135 -18.08 19.85 -7.79
CA ASN A 135 -19.52 20.06 -7.96
C ASN A 135 -20.34 18.96 -7.24
N ARG A 136 -21.32 19.40 -6.42
CA ARG A 136 -22.29 18.53 -5.71
C ARG A 136 -23.24 17.79 -6.67
N GLU A 137 -23.42 18.25 -7.90
CA GLU A 137 -24.27 17.60 -8.92
C GLU A 137 -23.58 16.36 -9.51
N LYS A 138 -22.29 16.44 -9.88
CA LYS A 138 -21.51 15.28 -10.32
C LYS A 138 -21.44 14.18 -9.26
N TYR A 139 -21.44 14.57 -7.98
CA TYR A 139 -21.61 13.64 -6.87
C TYR A 139 -22.97 12.93 -6.95
N ARG A 140 -24.08 13.66 -7.07
CA ARG A 140 -25.42 13.06 -7.18
C ARG A 140 -25.58 12.15 -8.38
N GLU A 141 -25.11 12.55 -9.57
CA GLU A 141 -25.20 11.73 -10.79
C GLU A 141 -24.44 10.41 -10.68
N TYR A 142 -23.19 10.44 -10.16
CA TYR A 142 -22.41 9.22 -9.95
C TYR A 142 -23.07 8.27 -8.94
N TYR A 143 -23.70 8.82 -7.89
CA TYR A 143 -24.32 8.01 -6.84
C TYR A 143 -25.70 7.47 -7.22
N GLN A 144 -26.52 8.25 -7.94
CA GLN A 144 -27.84 7.80 -8.41
C GLN A 144 -27.72 6.70 -9.48
N GLY A 145 -26.68 6.73 -10.33
CA GLY A 145 -26.47 5.73 -11.37
C GLY A 145 -25.87 4.40 -10.86
N LYS A 146 -25.12 4.41 -9.74
CA LYS A 146 -24.30 3.25 -9.32
C LYS A 146 -24.78 2.55 -8.04
N TYR A 147 -25.58 3.20 -7.20
CA TYR A 147 -26.10 2.61 -5.96
C TYR A 147 -27.55 3.04 -5.71
N SER A 148 -28.47 2.07 -5.64
CA SER A 148 -29.89 2.32 -5.38
C SER A 148 -30.14 3.17 -4.12
N PRO A 149 -31.29 3.89 -4.03
CA PRO A 149 -31.53 5.03 -3.12
C PRO A 149 -31.44 4.75 -1.61
N HIS A 150 -31.37 3.49 -1.21
CA HIS A 150 -31.49 3.07 0.19
C HIS A 150 -30.16 3.01 0.98
N ARG A 151 -29.02 3.39 0.39
CA ARG A 151 -27.71 3.42 1.09
C ARG A 151 -27.22 4.83 1.47
N CYS A 152 -28.13 5.79 1.62
CA CYS A 152 -27.83 7.09 2.23
C CYS A 152 -27.76 7.00 3.77
N ALA A 153 -27.06 5.99 4.30
CA ALA A 153 -26.62 6.00 5.70
C ALA A 153 -25.52 7.06 5.85
N ASP A 154 -25.76 8.01 6.75
CA ASP A 154 -25.09 9.31 6.94
C ASP A 154 -23.64 9.41 6.46
N ALA A 155 -23.42 10.20 5.41
CA ALA A 155 -22.08 10.60 4.97
C ALA A 155 -21.28 11.26 6.11
N ALA A 156 -21.95 11.93 7.04
CA ALA A 156 -21.34 12.53 8.23
C ALA A 156 -20.76 11.47 9.19
N VAL A 157 -21.50 10.39 9.46
CA VAL A 157 -21.05 9.27 10.30
C VAL A 157 -19.86 8.57 9.68
N ARG A 158 -19.90 8.32 8.36
CA ARG A 158 -18.76 7.75 7.62
C ARG A 158 -17.53 8.65 7.75
N ARG A 159 -17.68 9.96 7.51
CA ARG A 159 -16.58 10.94 7.60
C ARG A 159 -15.97 11.01 8.99
N ARG A 160 -16.77 10.92 10.05
CA ARG A 160 -16.29 10.86 11.44
C ARG A 160 -15.49 9.59 11.70
N ALA A 161 -15.95 8.43 11.21
CA ALA A 161 -15.23 7.17 11.34
C ALA A 161 -13.86 7.18 10.61
N ILE A 162 -13.81 7.75 9.39
CA ILE A 162 -12.57 7.94 8.63
C ILE A 162 -11.59 8.86 9.37
N GLY A 163 -12.08 10.00 9.89
CA GLY A 163 -11.28 10.93 10.68
C GLY A 163 -10.72 10.29 11.96
N ALA A 164 -11.52 9.49 12.66
CA ALA A 164 -11.08 8.72 13.82
C ALA A 164 -9.97 7.72 13.45
N ARG A 165 -10.17 6.92 12.40
CA ARG A 165 -9.14 5.97 11.90
C ARG A 165 -7.86 6.69 11.49
N ARG A 166 -7.95 7.81 10.78
CA ARG A 166 -6.79 8.64 10.41
C ARG A 166 -5.99 9.03 11.64
N THR A 167 -6.67 9.48 12.69
CA THR A 167 -6.04 9.92 13.95
C THR A 167 -5.39 8.76 14.70
N LEU A 168 -6.03 7.58 14.71
CA LEU A 168 -5.49 6.39 15.36
C LEU A 168 -4.27 5.82 14.64
N VAL A 169 -4.32 5.65 13.32
CA VAL A 169 -3.17 5.21 12.53
C VAL A 169 -2.03 6.24 12.68
N ALA A 170 -2.36 7.53 12.63
CA ALA A 170 -1.41 8.61 12.87
C ALA A 170 -0.69 8.57 14.22
N ALA A 171 -1.44 8.34 15.30
CA ALA A 171 -0.89 8.25 16.64
C ALA A 171 -0.02 6.99 16.80
N LYS A 172 -0.47 5.86 16.28
CA LYS A 172 0.24 4.58 16.39
C LYS A 172 1.50 4.52 15.55
N SER A 173 1.56 5.14 14.37
CA SER A 173 2.82 5.27 13.61
C SER A 173 3.86 6.09 14.38
N ARG A 174 3.44 7.16 15.05
CA ARG A 174 4.32 8.04 15.86
C ARG A 174 4.81 7.38 17.15
N ASN A 175 3.91 6.67 17.84
CA ASN A 175 4.24 5.94 19.06
C ASN A 175 4.90 4.58 18.78
N HIS A 176 5.13 4.24 17.52
CA HIS A 176 5.85 3.02 17.17
C HIS A 176 7.31 3.14 17.62
N ARG A 177 7.91 2.02 18.05
CA ARG A 177 9.28 2.00 18.60
C ARG A 177 10.34 2.61 17.66
N ARG A 178 10.08 2.61 16.35
CA ARG A 178 10.97 3.17 15.32
C ARG A 178 10.49 4.49 14.74
N ASN A 179 9.39 5.05 15.25
CA ASN A 179 8.72 6.25 14.72
C ASN A 179 8.54 6.19 13.20
N VAL A 180 7.53 5.45 12.72
CA VAL A 180 7.36 5.17 11.28
C VAL A 180 6.90 6.44 10.55
N PRO A 181 7.67 6.95 9.57
CA PRO A 181 7.27 8.08 8.74
C PRO A 181 5.90 7.89 8.09
N ARG A 182 5.21 9.02 7.85
CA ARG A 182 3.89 9.05 7.25
C ARG A 182 3.83 9.92 6.01
N ALA A 183 3.20 9.38 4.96
CA ALA A 183 2.79 10.14 3.79
C ALA A 183 1.25 10.15 3.67
N THR A 184 0.70 11.16 3.00
CA THR A 184 -0.74 11.26 2.75
C THR A 184 -0.97 11.36 1.25
N HIS A 185 -1.66 10.38 0.67
CA HIS A 185 -2.07 10.43 -0.73
C HIS A 185 -3.54 10.85 -0.82
N CYS A 186 -3.80 11.92 -1.55
CA CYS A 186 -5.14 12.35 -1.94
C CYS A 186 -5.18 12.28 -3.47
N ALA A 187 -5.87 11.29 -4.02
CA ALA A 187 -6.05 11.18 -5.47
C ALA A 187 -6.94 12.34 -5.94
N ARG A 188 -6.32 13.47 -6.30
CA ARG A 188 -6.97 14.51 -7.10
C ARG A 188 -7.28 13.88 -8.46
N GLN A 189 -8.54 13.83 -8.87
CA GLN A 189 -8.82 13.61 -10.30
C GLN A 189 -8.19 14.77 -11.09
N PRO A 190 -7.54 14.51 -12.23
CA PRO A 190 -7.13 15.59 -13.13
C PRO A 190 -8.38 16.41 -13.50
N ARG A 191 -8.20 17.73 -13.58
CA ARG A 191 -9.28 18.69 -13.85
C ARG A 191 -9.90 18.47 -15.21
#